data_AF-A0A6A6XA24-F1
#
_entry.id   AF-A0A6A6XA24-F1
#
_cell.length_a   1.000
_cell.length_b   1.000
_cell.length_c   1.000
_cell.angle_alpha   90.00
_cell.angle_beta   90.00
_cell.angle_gamma   90.00
#
_symmetry.space_group_name_H-M   'P 1'
#
loop_
_entity.id
_entity.type
_entity.pdbx_description
1 polymer ?
#
loop_
_entity_poly.entity_id
_entity_poly.type
_entity_poly.pdbx_seq_one_letter_code
_entity_poly.pdbx_strand_id
1 'polypeptide(L)' 'NVVSKLEGGLSVIRISEDVVVKCGLAATRFEACNQQRAYKILVSVIIRGSKVYRFFSNSLDTYLIIKYING' A
#
# COMPACT_ATOMS: atom_id res chain seq x y z
N ASN A 1 -11.19 7.59 -9.12
CA ASN A 1 -10.07 6.64 -8.87
C ASN A 1 -9.28 6.91 -7.60
N VAL A 2 -9.25 8.13 -7.04
CA VAL A 2 -8.68 8.34 -5.70
C VAL A 2 -9.64 7.73 -4.67
N VAL A 3 -9.14 6.78 -3.87
CA VAL A 3 -9.89 6.10 -2.80
C VAL A 3 -9.80 6.90 -1.50
N SER A 4 -8.65 7.49 -1.22
CA SER A 4 -8.43 8.30 -0.02
C SER A 4 -7.28 9.29 -0.21
N LYS A 5 -7.35 10.42 0.48
CA LYS A 5 -6.24 11.36 0.70
C LYS A 5 -6.06 11.51 2.19
N LEU A 6 -4.84 11.31 2.65
CA LEU A 6 -4.42 11.36 4.04
C LEU A 6 -3.56 12.60 4.26
N GLU A 7 -3.60 13.15 5.47
CA GLU A 7 -2.69 14.23 5.87
C GLU A 7 -1.23 13.80 5.70
N GLY A 8 -0.36 14.75 5.32
CA GLY A 8 1.05 14.46 5.00
C GLY A 8 1.31 14.09 3.53
N GLY A 9 0.39 14.43 2.63
CA GLY A 9 0.60 14.31 1.18
C GLY A 9 0.44 12.89 0.63
N LEU A 10 -0.21 12.01 1.40
CA LEU A 10 -0.38 10.62 1.01
C LEU A 10 -1.74 10.41 0.34
N SER A 11 -1.73 9.75 -0.81
CA SER A 11 -2.93 9.40 -1.56
C SER A 11 -3.00 7.90 -1.80
N VAL A 12 -4.21 7.35 -1.80
CA VAL A 12 -4.49 5.98 -2.22
C VAL A 12 -5.32 6.05 -3.49
N ILE A 13 -4.79 5.50 -4.58
CA ILE A 13 -5.38 5.55 -5.91
C ILE A 13 -5.64 4.12 -6.38
N ARG A 14 -6.88 3.82 -6.74
CA ARG A 14 -7.26 2.52 -7.31
C ARG A 14 -6.89 2.47 -8.79
N ILE A 15 -6.15 1.43 -9.18
CA ILE A 15 -5.68 1.23 -10.55
C ILE A 15 -6.31 0.00 -11.22
N SER A 16 -6.87 -0.93 -10.44
CA SER A 16 -7.70 -2.04 -10.90
C SER A 16 -8.74 -2.42 -9.84
N GLU A 17 -9.55 -3.44 -10.12
CA GLU A 17 -10.53 -3.96 -9.16
C GLU A 17 -9.88 -4.44 -7.85
N ASP A 18 -8.66 -4.96 -7.91
CA ASP A 18 -7.98 -5.63 -6.79
C ASP A 18 -6.62 -4.99 -6.45
N VAL A 19 -6.28 -3.84 -7.04
CA VAL A 19 -5.00 -3.16 -6.81
C VAL A 19 -5.19 -1.66 -6.57
N VAL A 20 -4.53 -1.18 -5.52
CA VAL A 20 -4.33 0.26 -5.26
C VAL A 20 -2.85 0.59 -5.19
N VAL A 21 -2.56 1.86 -5.48
CA VAL A 21 -1.27 2.48 -5.27
C VAL A 21 -1.40 3.48 -4.12
N LYS A 22 -0.62 3.28 -3.07
CA LYS A 22 -0.39 4.27 -2.04
C LYS A 22 0.82 5.11 -2.45
N CYS A 23 0.66 6.41 -2.61
CA CYS A 23 1.69 7.31 -3.13
C CYS A 23 1.82 8.60 -2.33
N GLY A 24 3.02 9.16 -2.32
CA GLY A 24 3.36 10.41 -1.60
C GLY A 24 4.50 10.21 -0.61
N LEU A 25 5.03 11.32 -0.07
CA LEU A 25 6.27 11.36 0.74
C LEU A 25 6.29 10.41 1.95
N ALA A 26 5.11 10.09 2.51
CA ALA A 26 4.99 9.19 3.66
C ALA A 26 5.01 7.70 3.29
N ALA A 27 4.92 7.33 2.00
CA ALA A 27 4.92 5.94 1.54
C ALA A 27 6.35 5.38 1.53
N THR A 28 6.91 5.04 2.69
CA THR A 28 8.34 4.70 2.79
C THR A 28 8.65 3.22 2.50
N ARG A 29 9.93 2.92 2.21
CA ARG A 29 10.43 1.53 2.15
C ARG A 29 10.20 0.79 3.47
N PHE A 30 10.31 1.51 4.60
CA PHE A 30 10.03 0.95 5.93
C PHE A 30 8.57 0.53 6.07
N GLU A 31 7.63 1.36 5.62
CA GLU A 31 6.21 1.01 5.56
C GLU A 31 5.99 -0.24 4.70
N ALA A 32 6.56 -0.27 3.50
CA ALA A 32 6.45 -1.42 2.59
C ALA A 32 6.90 -2.73 3.27
N CYS A 33 8.05 -2.70 3.94
CA CYS A 33 8.58 -3.84 4.69
C CYS A 33 7.66 -4.25 5.85
N ASN A 34 7.15 -3.29 6.62
CA ASN A 34 6.27 -3.57 7.74
C ASN A 34 4.93 -4.17 7.29
N GLN A 35 4.32 -3.64 6.22
CA GLN A 35 3.09 -4.21 5.67
C GLN A 35 3.33 -5.61 5.11
N GLN A 36 4.45 -5.84 4.41
CA GLN A 36 4.81 -7.17 3.92
C GLN A 36 5.03 -8.18 5.05
N ARG A 37 5.63 -7.73 6.17
CA ARG A 37 5.82 -8.56 7.37
C ARG A 37 4.49 -8.85 8.06
N ALA A 38 3.64 -7.84 8.23
CA ALA A 38 2.30 -7.99 8.78
C ALA A 38 1.46 -8.96 7.95
N TYR A 39 1.51 -8.87 6.61
CA TYR A 39 0.86 -9.84 5.73
C TYR A 39 1.32 -11.28 5.98
N LYS A 40 2.63 -11.52 6.09
CA LYS A 40 3.17 -12.87 6.37
C LYS A 40 2.73 -13.41 7.74
N ILE A 41 2.63 -12.55 8.75
CA ILE A 41 2.18 -12.93 10.09
C ILE A 41 0.66 -13.17 10.11
N LEU A 42 -0.13 -12.31 9.47
CA LEU A 42 -1.60 -12.38 9.52
C LEU A 42 -2.20 -13.45 8.62
N VAL A 43 -1.49 -13.87 7.56
CA VAL A 43 -1.91 -15.01 6.73
C VAL A 43 -2.06 -16.29 7.56
N SER A 44 -1.34 -16.44 8.67
CA SER A 44 -1.54 -17.58 9.56
C SER A 44 -2.77 -17.46 10.48
N VAL A 45 -3.42 -16.29 10.54
CA VAL A 45 -4.51 -15.95 11.47
C VAL A 45 -5.83 -15.66 10.75
N ILE A 46 -6.03 -16.14 9.52
CA ILE A 46 -7.27 -16.02 8.72
C ILE A 46 -7.61 -14.57 8.27
N ILE A 47 -7.00 -13.53 8.84
CA ILE A 47 -7.21 -12.14 8.45
C ILE A 47 -6.57 -11.89 7.07
N ARG A 48 -7.40 -11.53 6.08
CA ARG A 48 -6.93 -11.09 4.76
C ARG A 48 -6.22 -9.74 4.90
N GLY A 49 -4.89 -9.76 5.00
CA GLY A 49 -4.06 -8.56 4.95
C GLY A 49 -3.76 -8.11 3.51
N SER A 50 -3.42 -6.84 3.35
CA SER A 50 -3.04 -6.26 2.04
C SER A 50 -1.63 -6.72 1.65
N LYS A 51 -1.52 -7.59 0.64
CA LYS A 51 -0.23 -8.01 0.09
C LYS A 51 0.46 -6.82 -0.59
N VAL A 52 1.75 -6.62 -0.31
CA VAL A 52 2.59 -5.69 -1.07
C VAL A 52 3.07 -6.39 -2.34
N TYR A 53 2.84 -5.77 -3.50
CA TYR A 53 3.32 -6.26 -4.79
C TYR A 53 4.66 -5.62 -5.16
N ARG A 54 4.78 -4.29 -4.97
CA ARG A 54 5.99 -3.55 -5.34
C ARG A 54 6.11 -2.25 -4.56
N PHE A 55 7.34 -1.89 -4.22
CA PHE A 55 7.72 -0.57 -3.76
C PHE A 55 8.72 0.03 -4.74
N PHE A 56 8.58 1.31 -5.07
CA PHE A 56 9.56 2.07 -5.83
C PHE A 56 9.45 3.56 -5.55
N SER A 57 10.52 4.29 -5.86
CA SER A 57 10.60 5.75 -5.76
C SER A 57 10.87 6.33 -7.14
N ASN A 58 10.27 7.48 -7.44
CA ASN A 58 10.59 8.30 -8.60
C ASN A 58 10.81 9.74 -8.11
N SER A 59 12.05 10.23 -8.18
CA SER A 59 12.44 11.51 -7.60
C SER A 59 12.10 11.59 -6.10
N LEU A 60 11.26 12.55 -5.69
CA LEU A 60 10.81 12.71 -4.30
C LEU A 60 9.57 11.87 -3.98
N ASP A 61 8.90 11.34 -4.99
CA ASP A 61 7.68 10.58 -4.81
C ASP A 61 7.96 9.10 -4.59
N THR A 62 7.23 8.52 -3.66
CA THR A 62 7.27 7.09 -3.37
C THR A 62 5.94 6.43 -3.64
N TYR A 63 5.99 5.18 -4.11
CA TYR A 63 4.85 4.41 -4.57
C TYR A 63 4.90 3.01 -3.98
N LEU A 64 3.75 2.59 -3.45
CA LEU A 64 3.53 1.28 -2.88
C LEU A 64 2.31 0.65 -3.55
N ILE A 65 2.56 -0.36 -4.39
CA ILE A 65 1.51 -1.13 -5.06
C ILE A 65 1.09 -2.25 -4.13
N ILE A 66 -0.20 -2.28 -3.76
CA ILE A 66 -0.76 -3.23 -2.81
C ILE A 66 -2.08 -3.82 -3.29
N LYS A 67 -2.39 -5.01 -2.79
CA LYS A 67 -3.71 -5.61 -2.95
C LYS A 67 -4.77 -4.71 -2.33
N TYR A 68 -5.76 -4.35 -3.13
CA TYR A 68 -6.97 -3.72 -2.65
C TYR A 68 -7.86 -4.79 -1.99
N ILE A 69 -8.31 -4.48 -0.79
CA ILE A 69 -9.28 -5.30 -0.07
C ILE A 69 -10.52 -4.44 0.03
N ASN A 70 -11.58 -4.91 -0.62
CA ASN A 70 -12.89 -4.33 -0.45
C ASN A 70 -13.39 -4.76 0.94
N GLY A 71 -13.62 -3.78 1.79
CA GLY A 71 -14.24 -3.94 3.11
C GLY A 71 -15.72 -3.65 3.05
#